data_AF-W4RNF0-F1
#
_entry.id   AF-W4RNF0-F1
#
_cell.length_a   1.000
_cell.length_b   1.000
_cell.length_c   1.000
_cell.angle_alpha   90.00
_cell.angle_beta   90.00
_cell.angle_gamma   90.00
#
_symmetry.space_group_name_H-M   'P 1'
#
loop_
_entity.id
_entity.type
_entity.pdbx_description
1 polymer ?
#
loop_
_entity_poly.entity_id
_entity_poly.type
_entity_poly.pdbx_seq_one_letter_code
_entity_poly.pdbx_strand_id
1 'polypeptide(L)'
;MAKALEFYTKMLDFEVSKHYGENIVSLVYNEIPIVLEKSEEESHSGSQKVLLGILSENIDEDVEVLRGKGVKILFDESRPCPKEGTM
;
A
#
# COMPACT_ATOMS: atom_id res chain seq x y z
N MET A 1 11.04 4.61 -7.16
CA MET A 1 11.52 3.78 -6.04
C MET A 1 11.52 4.53 -4.71
N ALA A 2 12.34 5.58 -4.50
CA ALA A 2 12.45 6.27 -3.20
C ALA A 2 11.10 6.66 -2.55
N LYS A 3 10.19 7.30 -3.30
CA LYS A 3 8.85 7.67 -2.81
C LYS A 3 8.00 6.47 -2.38
N ALA A 4 8.10 5.35 -3.09
CA ALA A 4 7.37 4.13 -2.74
C ALA A 4 7.94 3.52 -1.46
N LEU A 5 9.27 3.46 -1.33
CA LEU A 5 9.93 2.98 -0.11
C LEU A 5 9.54 3.82 1.11
N GLU A 6 9.57 5.14 0.99
CA GLU A 6 9.14 6.03 2.06
C GLU A 6 7.68 5.77 2.46
N PHE A 7 6.77 5.64 1.50
CA PHE A 7 5.37 5.33 1.76
C PHE A 7 5.19 3.99 2.50
N TYR A 8 5.68 2.89 1.91
CA TYR A 8 5.47 1.56 2.50
C TYR A 8 6.18 1.41 3.85
N THR A 9 7.38 2.00 4.03
CA THR A 9 8.15 1.80 5.27
C THR A 9 7.86 2.80 6.37
N LYS A 10 7.66 4.09 6.04
CA LYS A 10 7.44 5.15 7.06
C LYS A 10 5.98 5.38 7.38
N MET A 11 5.09 5.16 6.40
CA MET A 11 3.67 5.41 6.59
C MET A 11 2.94 4.12 6.99
N LEU A 12 3.22 3.02 6.29
CA LEU A 12 2.57 1.73 6.51
C LEU A 12 3.38 0.73 7.36
N ASP A 13 4.54 1.15 7.87
CA ASP A 13 5.39 0.37 8.78
C ASP A 13 5.87 -0.99 8.22
N PHE A 14 6.01 -1.10 6.90
CA PHE A 14 6.64 -2.26 6.27
C PHE A 14 8.15 -2.24 6.54
N GLU A 15 8.73 -3.43 6.68
CA GLU A 15 10.17 -3.57 6.85
C GLU A 15 10.86 -3.95 5.54
N VAL A 16 12.01 -3.36 5.26
CA VAL A 16 12.84 -3.79 4.13
C VAL A 16 13.50 -5.11 4.48
N SER A 17 13.16 -6.15 3.75
CA SER A 17 13.81 -7.46 3.88
C SER A 17 15.08 -7.52 3.04
N LYS A 18 15.03 -7.08 1.77
CA LYS A 18 16.18 -7.18 0.87
C LYS A 18 16.09 -6.25 -0.34
N HIS A 19 17.22 -5.70 -0.76
CA HIS A 19 17.35 -5.00 -2.04
C HIS A 19 17.91 -5.91 -3.12
N TYR A 20 17.30 -5.87 -4.31
CA TYR A 20 17.77 -6.56 -5.51
C TYR A 20 18.12 -5.50 -6.56
N GLY A 21 19.32 -4.92 -6.41
CA GLY A 21 19.74 -3.79 -7.24
C GLY A 21 18.95 -2.51 -6.93
N GLU A 22 18.87 -1.61 -7.93
CA GLU A 22 18.27 -0.28 -7.76
C GLU A 22 16.76 -0.24 -7.99
N ASN A 23 16.24 -1.25 -8.70
CA ASN A 23 14.87 -1.26 -9.21
C ASN A 23 13.93 -2.25 -8.51
N ILE A 24 14.45 -3.14 -7.67
CA ILE A 24 13.63 -4.15 -6.98
C ILE A 24 13.95 -4.17 -5.49
N VAL A 25 12.92 -4.17 -4.66
CA VAL A 25 13.06 -4.28 -3.20
C VAL A 25 11.96 -5.18 -2.63
N SER A 26 12.37 -6.10 -1.75
CA SER A 26 11.46 -6.94 -0.97
C SER A 26 11.18 -6.30 0.38
N LEU A 27 9.91 -6.23 0.71
CA LEU A 27 9.35 -5.75 1.96
C LEU A 27 8.64 -6.89 2.68
N VAL A 28 8.47 -6.76 3.99
CA VAL A 28 7.68 -7.67 4.83
C VAL A 28 6.74 -6.85 5.70
N TYR A 29 5.49 -7.30 5.81
CA TYR A 29 4.50 -6.78 6.74
C TYR A 29 3.73 -7.95 7.33
N ASN A 30 3.72 -8.10 8.65
CA ASN A 30 3.07 -9.21 9.36
C ASN A 30 3.38 -10.59 8.73
N GLU A 31 4.66 -10.86 8.49
CA GLU A 31 5.17 -12.10 7.86
C GLU A 31 4.79 -12.29 6.37
N ILE A 32 4.05 -11.35 5.77
CA ILE A 32 3.68 -11.39 4.35
C ILE A 32 4.78 -10.69 3.53
N PRO A 33 5.48 -11.41 2.63
CA PRO A 33 6.46 -10.80 1.75
C PRO A 33 5.78 -10.08 0.57
N ILE A 34 6.20 -8.84 0.30
CA ILE A 34 5.78 -8.05 -0.86
C ILE A 34 7.01 -7.62 -1.64
N VAL A 35 6.94 -7.65 -2.96
CA VAL A 35 8.02 -7.16 -3.84
C VAL A 35 7.56 -5.89 -4.53
N LEU A 36 8.36 -4.83 -4.39
CA LEU A 36 8.21 -3.60 -5.17
C LEU A 36 9.21 -3.64 -6.32
N GLU A 37 8.70 -3.50 -7.54
CA GLU A 37 9.48 -3.38 -8.75
C GLU A 37 9.21 -2.01 -9.39
N LYS A 38 10.27 -1.32 -9.79
CA LYS A 38 10.18 -0.08 -10.56
C LYS A 38 9.96 -0.45 -12.03
N SER A 39 8.77 -0.18 -12.57
CA SER A 39 8.51 -0.28 -13.99
C SER A 39 9.06 0.95 -14.74
N GLU A 40 9.58 0.74 -15.94
CA GLU A 40 10.00 1.81 -16.85
C GLU A 40 8.84 2.32 -17.72
N GLU A 41 7.84 1.47 -17.95
CA GLU A 41 6.63 1.80 -18.68
C GLU A 41 5.51 2.20 -17.70
N GLU A 42 4.77 3.27 -18.03
CA GLU A 42 3.46 3.54 -17.43
C GLU A 42 2.50 2.48 -17.96
N SER A 43 2.52 1.28 -17.37
CA SER A 43 1.63 0.19 -17.77
C SER A 43 0.18 0.59 -17.50
N HIS A 44 -0.42 1.28 -18.47
CA HIS A 44 -1.86 1.44 -18.63
C HIS A 44 -2.41 0.13 -19.22
N SER A 45 -2.15 -1.01 -18.58
CA SER A 45 -2.88 -2.21 -18.89
C SER A 45 -4.16 -2.16 -18.10
N GLY A 46 -5.31 -2.23 -18.78
CA GLY A 46 -6.64 -2.44 -18.19
C GLY A 46 -6.78 -3.80 -17.47
N SER A 47 -5.68 -4.33 -16.93
CA SER A 47 -5.56 -5.56 -16.18
C SER A 47 -5.72 -5.24 -14.70
N GLN A 48 -6.79 -5.77 -14.12
CA GLN A 48 -7.06 -5.97 -12.69
C GLN A 48 -5.99 -5.38 -11.74
N LYS A 49 -6.27 -4.18 -11.22
CA LYS A 49 -5.47 -3.58 -10.14
C LYS A 49 -5.67 -4.44 -8.89
N VAL A 50 -4.68 -5.26 -8.56
CA VAL A 50 -4.68 -5.99 -7.29
C VAL A 50 -4.64 -4.96 -6.18
N LEU A 51 -5.72 -4.89 -5.39
CA LEU A 51 -5.81 -4.03 -4.23
C LEU A 51 -5.36 -4.84 -3.00
N LEU A 52 -4.32 -4.36 -2.32
CA LEU A 52 -3.87 -4.94 -1.07
C LEU A 52 -4.80 -4.47 0.06
N GLY A 53 -5.46 -5.42 0.72
CA GLY A 53 -6.18 -5.18 1.96
C GLY A 53 -5.27 -5.41 3.17
N ILE A 54 -5.23 -4.46 4.09
CA ILE A 54 -4.58 -4.61 5.39
C ILE A 54 -5.68 -4.86 6.42
N LEU A 55 -5.54 -5.93 7.21
CA LEU A 55 -6.44 -6.19 8.31
C LEU A 55 -6.16 -5.20 9.44
N SER A 56 -7.22 -4.56 9.93
CA SER A 56 -7.19 -3.60 11.03
C SER A 56 -8.19 -4.06 12.09
N GLU A 57 -7.80 -3.95 13.36
CA GLU A 57 -8.68 -4.22 14.50
C GLU A 57 -9.66 -3.05 14.73
N ASN A 58 -9.19 -1.82 14.51
CA ASN A 58 -9.97 -0.60 14.60
C ASN A 58 -9.59 0.37 13.47
N ILE A 59 -10.39 0.32 12.39
CA ILE A 59 -10.11 1.08 11.17
C ILE A 59 -10.13 2.59 11.40
N ASP A 60 -10.98 3.08 12.30
CA ASP A 60 -11.11 4.52 12.54
C ASP A 60 -9.87 5.07 13.26
N GLU A 61 -9.32 4.32 14.22
CA GLU A 61 -8.06 4.66 14.88
C GLU A 61 -6.87 4.60 13.92
N ASP A 62 -6.77 3.53 13.12
CA ASP A 62 -5.67 3.35 12.17
C ASP A 62 -5.69 4.42 11.07
N VAL A 63 -6.87 4.83 10.59
CA VAL A 63 -7.00 5.92 9.61
C VAL A 63 -6.52 7.24 10.19
N GLU A 64 -6.81 7.55 11.47
CA GLU A 64 -6.32 8.76 12.12
C GLU A 64 -4.79 8.76 12.30
N VAL A 65 -4.20 7.61 12.65
CA VAL A 65 -2.74 7.43 12.69
C VAL A 65 -2.13 7.69 11.30
N LEU A 66 -2.69 7.08 10.25
CA LEU A 66 -2.22 7.27 8.87
C LEU A 66 -2.37 8.72 8.41
N ARG A 67 -3.47 9.38 8.77
CA ARG A 67 -3.70 10.81 8.50
C ARG A 67 -2.63 11.67 9.19
N GLY A 68 -2.29 11.37 10.44
CA GLY A 68 -1.19 12.01 11.18
C GLY A 68 0.17 11.82 10.51
N LYS A 69 0.40 10.70 9.83
CA LYS A 69 1.61 10.43 9.02
C LYS A 69 1.59 11.08 7.63
N GLY A 70 0.55 11.84 7.28
CA GLY A 70 0.42 12.54 6.00
C GLY A 70 -0.05 11.68 4.83
N VAL A 71 -0.63 10.50 5.11
CA VAL A 71 -1.21 9.63 4.07
C VAL A 71 -2.45 10.29 3.48
N LYS A 72 -2.57 10.25 2.15
CA LYS A 72 -3.76 10.72 1.44
C LYS A 72 -4.91 9.73 1.63
N ILE A 73 -5.90 10.11 2.43
CA ILE A 73 -7.14 9.36 2.62
C ILE A 73 -8.09 9.65 1.45
N LEU A 74 -8.71 8.60 0.88
CA LEU A 74 -9.63 8.74 -0.26
C LEU A 74 -11.07 9.04 0.17
N PHE A 75 -11.49 8.55 1.34
CA PHE A 75 -12.82 8.74 1.91
C PHE A 75 -12.66 9.05 3.39
N ASP A 76 -13.23 10.18 3.84
CA ASP A 76 -13.06 10.61 5.24
C ASP A 76 -13.74 9.71 6.26
N GLU A 77 -14.75 8.95 5.84
CA GLU A 77 -15.46 7.99 6.67
C GLU A 77 -15.30 6.57 6.12
N SER A 78 -15.21 5.61 7.03
CA SER A 78 -15.23 4.18 6.75
C SER A 78 -16.49 3.80 5.96
N ARG A 79 -16.32 3.31 4.73
CA ARG A 79 -17.42 2.85 3.88
C ARG A 79 -17.45 1.32 3.84
N PRO A 80 -18.63 0.70 3.79
CA PRO A 80 -18.71 -0.73 3.50
C PRO A 80 -17.99 -1.00 2.18
N CYS A 81 -17.23 -2.09 2.13
CA CYS A 81 -16.54 -2.51 0.92
C CYS A 81 -17.56 -2.52 -0.24
N PRO A 82 -17.32 -1.80 -1.34
CA PRO A 82 -18.26 -1.78 -2.45
C PRO A 82 -18.47 -3.22 -2.89
N LYS A 83 -19.73 -3.67 -2.89
CA LYS A 83 -20.04 -5.00 -3.41
C LYS A 83 -19.60 -5.02 -4.88
N GLU A 84 -18.94 -6.10 -5.28
CA GLU A 84 -18.63 -6.37 -6.69
C GLU A 84 -19.90 -6.08 -7.53
N GLY A 85 -19.88 -4.98 -8.31
CA GLY A 85 -20.94 -4.65 -9.27
C GLY A 85 -21.98 -3.61 -8.84
N THR A 86 -21.59 -2.38 -8.51
CA THR A 86 -22.42 -1.21 -8.87
C THR A 86 -21.51 0.00 -9.09
N MET A 87 -21.16 0.20 -10.38
CA MET A 87 -20.69 1.49 -10.91
C MET A 87 -21.88 2.44 -11.05
#